data_AF-A0A8T4UCS8-F1
#
_entry.id   AF-A0A8T4UCS8-F1
#
_cell.length_a   1.000
_cell.length_b   1.000
_cell.length_c   1.000
_cell.angle_alpha   90.00
_cell.angle_beta   90.00
_cell.angle_gamma   90.00
#
_symmetry.space_group_name_H-M   'P 1'
#
loop_
_entity.id
_entity.type
_entity.pdbx_description
1 polymer ?
#
loop_
_entity_poly.entity_id
_entity_poly.type
_entity_poly.pdbx_seq_one_letter_code
_entity_poly.pdbx_strand_id
1 'polypeptide(L)'
;MNKKGIVTSTIIKLILLVITVMTLIGIFSYLFTTISQDTNKRAIQEWILMNSAVKQGTLDITEFSEVPPISMLHEKPISINADDLKIQENQKTTGFNQKLADEVYDCWDAFFFGETEFKALFSNTDLFCFPCASITSSEEIKSEKIKDFYKYLDLYPIKNGQSLYQSIYKNKPVQPNKNKEIELKENIYVYFIGGNYLNWKNMNSLLKASAITWTWVRDIFVENNEWTPIIFIGTKEEVMELCG
;
A
#
# COMPACT_ATOMS: atom_id res chain seq x y z
N MET A 1 -58.15 -21.59 21.36
CA MET A 1 -57.29 -21.30 20.18
C MET A 1 -56.21 -20.30 20.58
N ASN A 2 -54.97 -20.76 20.70
CA ASN A 2 -53.81 -19.96 21.12
C ASN A 2 -53.31 -19.06 19.97
N LYS A 3 -53.88 -17.86 19.84
CA LYS A 3 -53.40 -16.85 18.87
C LYS A 3 -52.01 -16.29 19.17
N LYS A 4 -51.47 -16.50 20.39
CA LYS A 4 -50.13 -16.03 20.78
C LYS A 4 -49.00 -16.76 20.04
N GLY A 5 -49.12 -18.07 19.77
CA GLY A 5 -48.04 -18.86 19.15
C GLY A 5 -47.76 -18.55 17.68
N ILE A 6 -48.79 -18.15 16.92
CA ILE A 6 -48.65 -17.80 15.50
C ILE A 6 -47.90 -16.47 15.35
N VAL A 7 -48.23 -15.48 16.17
CA VAL A 7 -47.59 -14.15 16.12
C VAL A 7 -46.12 -14.25 16.53
N THR A 8 -45.80 -15.00 17.59
CA THR A 8 -44.40 -15.19 18.01
C THR A 8 -43.58 -15.96 16.98
N SER A 9 -44.15 -17.00 16.35
CA SER A 9 -43.47 -17.76 15.29
C SER A 9 -43.19 -16.91 14.04
N THR A 10 -44.14 -16.08 13.62
CA THR A 10 -43.97 -15.18 12.47
C THR A 10 -42.91 -14.11 12.74
N ILE A 11 -42.90 -13.52 13.94
CA ILE A 11 -41.87 -12.54 14.34
C ILE A 11 -40.48 -13.16 14.35
N ILE A 12 -40.34 -14.37 14.91
CA ILE A 12 -39.05 -15.09 14.94
C ILE A 12 -38.54 -15.36 13.53
N LYS A 13 -39.42 -15.83 12.61
CA LYS A 13 -39.04 -16.06 11.20
C LYS A 13 -38.61 -14.77 10.50
N LEU A 14 -39.29 -13.65 10.78
CA LEU A 14 -38.94 -12.35 10.21
C LEU A 14 -37.57 -11.87 10.69
N ILE A 15 -37.29 -11.99 11.99
CA ILE A 15 -35.98 -11.64 12.57
C ILE A 15 -34.87 -12.51 11.94
N LEU A 16 -35.11 -13.82 11.81
CA LEU A 16 -34.14 -14.76 11.22
C LEU A 16 -33.84 -14.43 9.75
N LEU A 17 -34.88 -14.05 8.99
CA LEU A 17 -34.73 -13.57 7.60
C LEU A 17 -33.87 -12.31 7.54
N VAL A 18 -34.14 -11.31 8.39
CA VAL A 18 -33.37 -10.05 8.44
C VAL A 18 -31.90 -10.33 8.76
N ILE A 19 -31.63 -11.17 9.76
CA ILE A 19 -30.24 -11.56 10.11
C ILE A 19 -29.56 -12.23 8.93
N THR A 20 -30.25 -13.12 8.22
CA THR A 20 -29.72 -13.84 7.06
C THR A 20 -29.40 -12.89 5.90
N VAL A 21 -30.28 -11.93 5.63
CA VAL A 21 -30.05 -10.91 4.59
C VAL A 21 -28.86 -10.01 4.97
N MET A 22 -28.76 -9.58 6.23
CA MET A 22 -27.62 -8.77 6.70
C MET A 22 -26.29 -9.52 6.60
N THR A 23 -26.27 -10.81 6.95
CA THR A 23 -25.05 -11.64 6.80
C THR A 23 -24.67 -11.83 5.33
N LEU A 24 -25.64 -12.08 4.45
CA LEU A 24 -25.39 -12.19 3.01
C LEU A 24 -24.81 -10.88 2.44
N ILE A 25 -25.36 -9.73 2.82
CA ILE A 25 -24.84 -8.41 2.39
C ILE A 25 -23.39 -8.22 2.87
N GLY A 26 -23.08 -8.62 4.11
CA GLY A 26 -21.72 -8.55 4.66
C GLY A 26 -20.73 -9.40 3.87
N ILE A 27 -21.09 -10.66 3.58
CA ILE A 27 -20.27 -11.58 2.79
C ILE A 27 -20.07 -11.04 1.37
N PHE A 28 -21.13 -10.57 0.73
CA PHE A 28 -21.06 -10.05 -0.64
C PHE A 28 -20.18 -8.80 -0.73
N SER A 29 -20.28 -7.91 0.26
CA SER A 29 -19.45 -6.70 0.33
C SER A 29 -17.97 -7.04 0.51
N TYR A 30 -17.64 -8.03 1.36
CA TYR A 30 -16.28 -8.51 1.57
C TYR A 30 -15.68 -9.15 0.31
N LEU A 31 -16.44 -10.01 -0.37
CA LEU A 31 -15.98 -10.64 -1.61
C LEU A 31 -15.70 -9.60 -2.71
N PHE A 32 -16.58 -8.61 -2.89
CA PHE A 32 -16.37 -7.56 -3.88
C PHE A 32 -15.11 -6.73 -3.63
N THR A 33 -14.78 -6.42 -2.37
CA THR A 33 -13.56 -5.66 -2.05
C THR A 33 -12.30 -6.43 -2.41
N THR A 34 -12.22 -7.71 -2.04
CA THR A 34 -11.04 -8.54 -2.35
C THR A 34 -10.90 -8.79 -3.85
N ILE A 35 -12.01 -9.06 -4.55
CA ILE A 35 -12.00 -9.24 -6.01
C ILE A 35 -11.52 -7.96 -6.71
N SER A 36 -11.95 -6.78 -6.26
CA SER A 36 -11.50 -5.50 -6.83
C SER A 36 -10.00 -5.28 -6.66
N GLN A 37 -9.45 -5.54 -5.47
CA GLN A 37 -8.01 -5.40 -5.19
C GLN A 37 -7.17 -6.34 -6.05
N ASP A 38 -7.52 -7.63 -6.12
CA ASP A 38 -6.82 -8.60 -6.97
C ASP A 38 -6.92 -8.23 -8.45
N THR A 39 -8.07 -7.69 -8.88
CA THR A 39 -8.27 -7.21 -10.26
C THR A 39 -7.39 -6.00 -10.56
N ASN A 40 -7.32 -5.04 -9.65
CA ASN A 40 -6.50 -3.82 -9.78
C ASN A 40 -5.00 -4.17 -9.83
N LYS A 41 -4.55 -5.05 -8.93
CA LYS A 41 -3.20 -5.57 -8.91
C LYS A 41 -2.83 -6.24 -10.23
N ARG A 42 -3.70 -7.10 -10.72
CA ARG A 42 -3.53 -7.78 -12.00
C ARG A 42 -3.52 -6.80 -13.18
N ALA A 43 -4.35 -5.75 -13.14
CA ALA A 43 -4.38 -4.72 -14.18
C ALA A 43 -3.05 -3.95 -14.24
N ILE A 44 -2.44 -3.61 -13.09
CA ILE A 44 -1.09 -3.00 -13.05
C ILE A 44 -0.06 -3.98 -13.62
N GLN A 45 -0.09 -5.24 -13.18
CA GLN A 45 0.83 -6.27 -13.64
C GLN A 45 0.74 -6.48 -15.16
N GLU A 46 -0.46 -6.64 -15.72
CA GLU A 46 -0.66 -6.75 -17.16
C GLU A 46 -0.20 -5.49 -17.90
N TRP A 47 -0.46 -4.30 -17.35
CA TRP A 47 0.02 -3.04 -17.92
C TRP A 47 1.56 -2.97 -17.95
N ILE A 48 2.27 -3.42 -16.91
CA ILE A 48 3.75 -3.48 -16.89
C ILE A 48 4.26 -4.47 -17.95
N LEU A 49 3.67 -5.66 -18.03
CA LEU A 49 4.07 -6.68 -19.01
C LEU A 49 3.90 -6.17 -20.44
N MET A 50 2.74 -5.58 -20.76
CA MET A 50 2.48 -5.05 -22.10
C MET A 50 3.45 -3.92 -22.46
N ASN A 51 3.65 -2.97 -21.53
CA ASN A 51 4.64 -1.92 -21.66
C ASN A 51 6.05 -2.46 -21.98
N SER A 52 6.48 -3.46 -21.21
CA SER A 52 7.83 -4.03 -21.34
C SER A 52 7.98 -4.72 -22.68
N ALA A 53 6.97 -5.48 -23.09
CA ALA A 53 6.91 -6.13 -24.39
C ALA A 53 6.97 -5.14 -25.56
N VAL A 54 6.25 -4.01 -25.48
CA VAL A 54 6.32 -2.93 -26.49
C VAL A 54 7.72 -2.33 -26.56
N LYS A 55 8.31 -1.95 -25.41
CA LYS A 55 9.65 -1.36 -25.37
C LYS A 55 10.76 -2.29 -25.83
N GLN A 56 10.64 -3.59 -25.55
CA GLN A 56 11.58 -4.61 -26.03
C GLN A 56 11.40 -4.93 -27.53
N GLY A 57 10.42 -4.32 -28.21
CA GLY A 57 10.14 -4.55 -29.63
C GLY A 57 9.49 -5.90 -29.92
N THR A 58 8.90 -6.54 -28.91
CA THR A 58 8.18 -7.82 -29.08
C THR A 58 6.71 -7.62 -29.46
N LEU A 59 6.18 -6.41 -29.27
CA LEU A 59 4.85 -5.98 -29.70
C LEU A 59 4.96 -4.70 -30.53
N ASP A 60 4.33 -4.67 -31.71
CA ASP A 60 4.28 -3.51 -32.59
C ASP A 60 3.00 -2.70 -32.32
N ILE A 61 3.02 -1.95 -31.21
CA ILE A 61 1.92 -1.07 -30.78
C ILE A 61 2.44 0.36 -30.81
N THR A 62 1.77 1.24 -31.56
CA THR A 62 2.21 2.63 -31.81
C THR A 62 1.86 3.62 -30.70
N GLU A 63 0.88 3.30 -29.84
CA GLU A 63 0.44 4.16 -28.74
C GLU A 63 0.28 3.32 -27.47
N PHE A 64 1.00 3.71 -26.41
CA PHE A 64 0.93 3.05 -25.12
C PHE A 64 0.79 4.10 -24.01
N SER A 65 -0.04 3.81 -23.01
CA SER A 65 -0.30 4.70 -21.87
C SER A 65 0.86 4.71 -20.86
N GLU A 66 1.41 5.89 -20.57
CA GLU A 66 2.45 6.08 -19.54
C GLU A 66 1.94 5.82 -18.11
N VAL A 67 0.62 5.76 -17.93
CA VAL A 67 -0.03 5.52 -16.63
C VAL A 67 -0.82 4.20 -16.64
N PRO A 68 -0.89 3.50 -15.49
CA PRO A 68 -1.75 2.33 -15.34
C PRO A 68 -3.22 2.64 -15.65
N PRO A 69 -4.02 1.65 -16.07
CA PRO A 69 -5.44 1.83 -16.39
C PRO A 69 -6.33 2.06 -15.14
N ILE A 70 -5.74 2.14 -13.96
CA ILE A 70 -6.39 2.39 -12.68
C ILE A 70 -5.70 3.54 -11.97
N SER A 71 -6.44 4.28 -11.15
CA SER A 71 -5.92 5.48 -10.47
C SER A 71 -5.27 5.18 -9.12
N MET A 72 -5.60 4.06 -8.47
CA MET A 72 -5.07 3.64 -7.18
C MET A 72 -5.24 2.13 -7.00
N LEU A 73 -4.31 1.45 -6.34
CA LEU A 73 -4.43 0.00 -6.10
C LEU A 73 -5.66 -0.31 -5.22
N HIS A 74 -5.78 0.37 -4.07
CA HIS A 74 -6.89 0.26 -3.13
C HIS A 74 -7.77 1.52 -3.16
N GLU A 75 -8.86 1.46 -3.93
CA GLU A 75 -9.76 2.61 -4.15
C GLU A 75 -10.46 3.11 -2.86
N LYS A 76 -10.74 2.19 -1.94
CA LYS A 76 -11.41 2.53 -0.68
C LYS A 76 -10.37 2.82 0.39
N PRO A 77 -10.47 3.96 1.10
CA PRO A 77 -9.58 4.24 2.21
C PRO A 77 -9.72 3.18 3.30
N ILE A 78 -8.58 2.78 3.86
CA ILE A 78 -8.50 1.84 4.96
C ILE A 78 -8.72 2.62 6.24
N SER A 79 -9.84 2.35 6.90
CA SER A 79 -10.14 2.98 8.18
C SER A 79 -9.42 2.25 9.31
N ILE A 80 -8.75 3.02 10.16
CA ILE A 80 -8.08 2.57 11.37
C ILE A 80 -8.80 3.16 12.57
N ASN A 81 -9.02 2.34 13.58
CA ASN A 81 -9.64 2.73 14.85
C ASN A 81 -8.76 2.38 16.07
N ALA A 82 -9.24 2.73 17.27
CA ALA A 82 -8.51 2.47 18.51
C ALA A 82 -8.22 0.99 18.77
N ASP A 83 -9.06 0.07 18.27
CA ASP A 83 -8.83 -1.36 18.42
C ASP A 83 -7.66 -1.85 17.57
N ASP A 84 -7.44 -1.24 16.41
CA ASP A 84 -6.28 -1.54 15.56
C ASP A 84 -4.94 -1.13 16.20
N LEU A 85 -4.95 -0.17 17.12
CA LEU A 85 -3.76 0.26 17.85
C LEU A 85 -3.40 -0.64 19.03
N LYS A 86 -4.33 -1.51 19.47
CA LYS A 86 -4.07 -2.42 20.59
C LYS A 86 -3.07 -3.50 20.15
N ILE A 87 -2.11 -3.77 21.03
CA ILE A 87 -1.19 -4.90 20.87
C ILE A 87 -2.03 -6.17 20.99
N GLN A 88 -2.02 -7.00 19.95
CA GLN A 88 -2.68 -8.30 20.05
C GLN A 88 -1.87 -9.18 21.00
N GLU A 89 -2.49 -9.65 22.09
CA GLU A 89 -1.84 -10.36 23.23
C GLU A 89 -0.93 -11.53 22.80
N ASN A 90 -1.15 -12.09 21.60
CA ASN A 90 -0.38 -13.23 21.08
C ASN A 90 0.62 -12.88 19.98
N GLN A 91 0.62 -11.65 19.44
CA GLN A 91 1.43 -11.31 18.27
C GLN A 91 2.54 -10.27 18.54
N LYS A 92 2.63 -9.71 19.76
CA LYS A 92 3.58 -8.61 20.11
C LYS A 92 3.52 -7.41 19.16
N THR A 93 2.45 -7.29 18.37
CA THR A 93 2.31 -6.31 17.30
C THR A 93 0.91 -5.72 17.30
N THR A 94 0.75 -4.49 16.83
CA THR A 94 -0.55 -3.83 16.69
C THR A 94 -1.23 -4.28 15.40
N GLY A 95 -2.57 -4.32 15.39
CA GLY A 95 -3.34 -4.62 14.18
C GLY A 95 -3.07 -3.61 13.04
N PHE A 96 -2.77 -2.36 13.40
CA PHE A 96 -2.34 -1.33 12.47
C PHE A 96 -1.06 -1.68 11.72
N ASN A 97 -0.03 -2.14 12.44
CA ASN A 97 1.26 -2.47 11.81
C ASN A 97 1.10 -3.59 10.78
N GLN A 98 0.23 -4.56 11.06
CA GLN A 98 -0.11 -5.60 10.10
C GLN A 98 -0.82 -5.02 8.87
N LYS A 99 -1.91 -4.27 9.08
CA LYS A 99 -2.66 -3.64 7.98
C LYS A 99 -1.73 -2.82 7.08
N LEU A 100 -0.94 -1.91 7.66
CA LEU A 100 -0.02 -1.07 6.89
C LEU A 100 1.07 -1.91 6.18
N ALA A 101 1.55 -3.00 6.77
CA ALA A 101 2.53 -3.87 6.13
C ALA A 101 1.94 -4.64 4.94
N ASP A 102 0.70 -5.10 5.06
CA ASP A 102 -0.03 -5.74 3.97
C ASP A 102 -0.19 -4.76 2.78
N GLU A 103 -0.49 -3.49 3.05
CA GLU A 103 -0.54 -2.43 2.03
C GLU A 103 0.80 -2.18 1.33
N VAL A 104 1.88 -2.12 2.11
CA VAL A 104 3.25 -1.98 1.59
C VAL A 104 3.61 -3.17 0.71
N TYR A 105 3.23 -4.38 1.12
CA TYR A 105 3.48 -5.60 0.35
C TYR A 105 2.68 -5.65 -0.94
N ASP A 106 1.38 -5.39 -0.90
CA ASP A 106 0.54 -5.42 -2.09
C ASP A 106 0.94 -4.35 -3.09
N CYS A 107 1.30 -3.16 -2.61
CA CYS A 107 1.89 -2.11 -3.42
C CYS A 107 3.18 -2.58 -4.11
N TRP A 108 4.08 -3.26 -3.38
CA TRP A 108 5.32 -3.78 -3.95
C TRP A 108 5.10 -4.91 -4.96
N ASP A 109 4.19 -5.84 -4.67
CA ASP A 109 3.87 -7.01 -5.50
C ASP A 109 3.08 -6.63 -6.77
N ALA A 110 2.26 -5.57 -6.73
CA ALA A 110 1.58 -5.03 -7.90
C ALA A 110 2.56 -4.61 -9.02
N PHE A 111 3.77 -4.20 -8.65
CA PHE A 111 4.84 -3.83 -9.58
C PHE A 111 5.88 -4.95 -9.77
N PHE A 112 5.44 -6.22 -9.71
CA PHE A 112 6.25 -7.44 -9.83
C PHE A 112 7.50 -7.43 -8.96
N PHE A 113 7.35 -7.13 -7.66
CA PHE A 113 8.50 -7.03 -6.75
C PHE A 113 9.59 -6.04 -7.20
N GLY A 114 9.25 -5.02 -7.99
CA GLY A 114 10.21 -4.03 -8.49
C GLY A 114 11.19 -4.56 -9.55
N GLU A 115 10.77 -5.56 -10.34
CA GLU A 115 11.62 -6.25 -11.32
C GLU A 115 12.17 -5.38 -12.48
N THR A 116 13.15 -5.96 -13.18
CA THR A 116 13.88 -5.40 -14.34
C THR A 116 12.99 -4.95 -15.50
N GLU A 117 11.83 -5.58 -15.69
CA GLU A 117 10.91 -5.26 -16.78
C GLU A 117 10.31 -3.86 -16.63
N PHE A 118 10.16 -3.38 -15.39
CA PHE A 118 9.74 -2.02 -15.06
C PHE A 118 10.87 -1.00 -15.29
N LYS A 119 12.13 -1.38 -15.05
CA LYS A 119 13.30 -0.51 -15.23
C LYS A 119 13.46 -0.03 -16.68
N ALA A 120 13.16 -0.91 -17.65
CA ALA A 120 13.19 -0.56 -19.07
C ALA A 120 12.18 0.53 -19.45
N LEU A 121 11.08 0.64 -18.69
CA LEU A 121 9.98 1.56 -18.95
C LEU A 121 10.30 3.00 -18.56
N PHE A 122 11.09 3.19 -17.49
CA PHE A 122 11.26 4.51 -16.87
C PHE A 122 12.72 4.93 -16.75
N SER A 123 13.64 4.30 -17.50
CA SER A 123 15.07 4.65 -17.50
C SER A 123 15.33 6.12 -17.89
N ASN A 124 14.43 6.73 -18.67
CA ASN A 124 14.56 8.08 -19.23
C ASN A 124 13.53 9.09 -18.70
N THR A 125 12.64 8.69 -17.78
CA THR A 125 11.62 9.58 -17.20
C THR A 125 12.07 10.14 -15.85
N ASP A 126 11.52 11.29 -15.46
CA ASP A 126 11.82 11.97 -14.20
C ASP A 126 11.49 11.09 -12.97
N LEU A 127 10.21 10.93 -12.65
CA LEU A 127 9.77 10.11 -11.53
C LEU A 127 8.47 9.40 -11.89
N PHE A 128 8.40 8.12 -11.60
CA PHE A 128 7.15 7.39 -11.61
C PHE A 128 6.57 7.38 -10.19
N CYS A 129 5.34 7.83 -10.05
CA CYS A 129 4.60 7.80 -8.80
C CYS A 129 3.25 7.14 -9.01
N PHE A 130 2.90 6.20 -8.12
CA PHE A 130 1.61 5.55 -8.15
C PHE A 130 1.04 5.41 -6.73
N PRO A 131 -0.16 5.93 -6.46
CA PRO A 131 -0.81 5.75 -5.16
C PRO A 131 -1.29 4.30 -5.04
N CYS A 132 -0.88 3.63 -3.96
CA CYS A 132 -1.33 2.28 -3.67
C CYS A 132 -2.52 2.29 -2.71
N ALA A 133 -2.42 3.03 -1.61
CA ALA A 133 -3.47 3.04 -0.60
C ALA A 133 -3.59 4.39 0.11
N SER A 134 -4.78 4.66 0.66
CA SER A 134 -5.00 5.73 1.62
C SER A 134 -5.53 5.15 2.92
N ILE A 135 -5.04 5.69 4.03
CA ILE A 135 -5.32 5.23 5.38
C ILE A 135 -5.91 6.41 6.14
N THR A 136 -7.11 6.21 6.66
CA THR A 136 -7.87 7.22 7.39
C THR A 136 -7.99 6.83 8.86
N SER A 137 -7.51 7.72 9.72
CA SER A 137 -7.58 7.55 11.16
C SER A 137 -8.94 8.00 11.71
N SER A 138 -9.54 7.23 12.61
CA SER A 138 -10.71 7.71 13.36
C SER A 138 -10.32 8.92 14.23
N GLU A 139 -11.28 9.81 14.53
CA GLU A 139 -11.04 11.01 15.35
C GLU A 139 -10.38 10.69 16.70
N GLU A 140 -10.71 9.54 17.27
CA GLU A 140 -10.21 9.07 18.56
C GLU A 140 -8.69 8.84 18.57
N ILE A 141 -8.07 8.59 17.41
CA ILE A 141 -6.66 8.21 17.31
C ILE A 141 -5.81 9.20 16.52
N LYS A 142 -6.36 10.35 16.09
CA LYS A 142 -5.60 11.33 15.29
C LYS A 142 -4.41 11.96 16.02
N SER A 143 -4.37 11.92 17.34
CA SER A 143 -3.22 12.36 18.14
C SER A 143 -2.18 11.26 18.38
N GLU A 144 -2.48 10.02 18.00
CA GLU A 144 -1.62 8.88 18.29
C GLU A 144 -0.44 8.82 17.32
N LYS A 145 0.62 8.15 17.81
CA LYS A 145 1.84 7.92 17.07
C LYS A 145 2.10 6.43 16.96
N ILE A 146 2.26 5.96 15.74
CA ILE A 146 2.62 4.57 15.49
C ILE A 146 4.12 4.41 15.66
N LYS A 147 4.50 3.58 16.61
CA LYS A 147 5.89 3.20 16.87
C LYS A 147 6.19 1.85 16.23
N ASP A 148 7.47 1.59 16.01
CA ASP A 148 8.00 0.27 15.65
C ASP A 148 7.45 -0.35 14.34
N PHE A 149 6.70 0.37 13.51
CA PHE A 149 6.22 -0.16 12.22
C PHE A 149 7.38 -0.70 11.36
N TYR A 150 8.51 -0.01 11.39
CA TYR A 150 9.69 -0.45 10.65
C TYR A 150 10.36 -1.69 11.24
N LYS A 151 10.34 -1.81 12.56
CA LYS A 151 10.77 -3.04 13.24
C LYS A 151 9.82 -4.19 12.91
N TYR A 152 8.54 -3.90 12.71
CA TYR A 152 7.56 -4.89 12.24
C TYR A 152 7.91 -5.40 10.84
N LEU A 153 8.25 -4.53 9.88
CA LEU A 153 8.64 -4.94 8.52
C LEU A 153 9.87 -5.87 8.50
N ASP A 154 10.81 -5.69 9.43
CA ASP A 154 11.98 -6.56 9.60
C ASP A 154 11.61 -7.96 10.10
N LEU A 155 10.59 -8.05 10.95
CA LEU A 155 10.18 -9.28 11.64
C LEU A 155 9.10 -10.05 10.91
N TYR A 156 8.34 -9.40 10.01
CA TYR A 156 7.22 -9.99 9.30
C TYR A 156 7.70 -10.74 8.05
N PRO A 157 7.67 -12.09 8.04
CA PRO A 157 8.07 -12.87 6.89
C PRO A 157 6.96 -12.83 5.83
N ILE A 158 7.36 -12.65 4.58
CA ILE A 158 6.51 -12.90 3.41
C ILE A 158 6.68 -14.35 2.95
N LYS A 159 5.81 -14.78 2.02
CA LYS A 159 5.88 -16.11 1.39
C LYS A 159 7.33 -16.34 0.94
N ASN A 160 7.95 -17.43 1.39
CA ASN A 160 9.37 -17.82 1.24
C ASN A 160 10.34 -17.46 2.39
N GLY A 161 9.84 -16.93 3.52
CA GLY A 161 10.62 -16.79 4.76
C GLY A 161 11.63 -15.63 4.81
N GLN A 162 11.71 -14.82 3.74
CA GLN A 162 12.35 -13.51 3.78
C GLN A 162 11.40 -12.51 4.43
N SER A 163 11.93 -11.51 5.14
CA SER A 163 11.09 -10.41 5.63
C SER A 163 10.64 -9.51 4.49
N LEU A 164 9.51 -8.84 4.65
CA LEU A 164 9.04 -7.83 3.69
C LEU A 164 10.12 -6.80 3.41
N TYR A 165 10.84 -6.38 4.46
CA TYR A 165 12.00 -5.53 4.35
C TYR A 165 13.10 -6.12 3.43
N GLN A 166 13.47 -7.38 3.63
CA GLN A 166 14.50 -8.04 2.83
C GLN A 166 14.12 -8.20 1.36
N SER A 167 12.85 -8.45 1.04
CA SER A 167 12.44 -8.61 -0.36
C SER A 167 12.27 -7.29 -1.08
N ILE A 168 11.94 -6.20 -0.38
CA ILE A 168 11.93 -4.85 -0.98
C ILE A 168 13.37 -4.35 -1.20
N TYR A 169 14.27 -4.56 -0.23
CA TYR A 169 15.57 -3.87 -0.18
C TYR A 169 16.80 -4.78 -0.33
N LYS A 170 16.60 -5.98 -0.90
CA LYS A 170 17.61 -7.02 -1.13
C LYS A 170 19.02 -6.46 -1.39
N ASN A 171 19.95 -6.71 -0.45
CA ASN A 171 21.37 -6.33 -0.49
C ASN A 171 21.70 -4.82 -0.49
N LYS A 172 20.76 -3.93 -0.18
CA LYS A 172 21.06 -2.49 -0.05
C LYS A 172 21.31 -2.12 1.43
N PRO A 173 22.32 -1.29 1.73
CA PRO A 173 22.69 -0.88 3.09
C PRO A 173 21.74 0.19 3.64
N VAL A 174 20.44 0.03 3.40
CA VAL A 174 19.43 0.92 3.94
C VAL A 174 19.22 0.45 5.38
N GLN A 175 19.49 1.31 6.35
CA GLN A 175 19.10 1.03 7.74
C GLN A 175 17.89 1.87 8.05
N PRO A 176 16.71 1.24 8.23
CA PRO A 176 15.58 1.92 8.79
C PRO A 176 15.93 2.77 10.00
N ASN A 177 15.49 4.04 10.05
CA ASN A 177 15.40 4.71 11.33
C ASN A 177 14.29 4.03 12.13
N LYS A 178 14.66 2.97 12.86
CA LYS A 178 13.74 2.09 13.60
C LYS A 178 12.94 2.83 14.68
N ASN A 179 13.36 4.05 15.02
CA ASN A 179 12.72 4.90 16.03
C ASN A 179 11.79 5.97 15.43
N LYS A 180 11.63 6.02 14.09
CA LYS A 180 10.71 6.99 13.48
C LYS A 180 9.26 6.57 13.77
N GLU A 181 8.50 7.54 14.27
CA GLU A 181 7.07 7.38 14.54
C GLU A 181 6.25 7.94 13.37
N ILE A 182 5.11 7.31 13.07
CA ILE A 182 4.15 7.80 12.08
C ILE A 182 3.04 8.54 12.82
N GLU A 183 2.84 9.82 12.52
CA GLU A 183 1.78 10.62 13.14
C GLU A 183 0.44 10.41 12.41
N LEU A 184 -0.63 10.13 13.15
CA LEU A 184 -1.96 9.85 12.60
C LEU A 184 -2.86 11.09 12.42
N LYS A 185 -2.28 12.30 12.46
CA LYS A 185 -3.02 13.58 12.44
C LYS A 185 -3.84 13.79 11.17
N GLU A 186 -3.33 13.26 10.07
CA GLU A 186 -3.88 13.40 8.73
C GLU A 186 -3.96 12.02 8.05
N ASN A 187 -4.56 11.98 6.86
CA ASN A 187 -4.58 10.75 6.08
C ASN A 187 -3.15 10.39 5.66
N ILE A 188 -2.81 9.11 5.87
CA ILE A 188 -1.53 8.55 5.45
C ILE A 188 -1.75 7.86 4.12
N TYR A 189 -0.77 7.94 3.24
CA TYR A 189 -0.81 7.31 1.94
C TYR A 189 0.40 6.41 1.76
N VAL A 190 0.17 5.29 1.07
CA VAL A 190 1.22 4.38 0.60
C VAL A 190 1.39 4.59 -0.89
N TYR A 191 2.61 4.90 -1.33
CA TYR A 191 2.94 5.13 -2.73
C TYR A 191 4.07 4.22 -3.19
N PHE A 192 3.95 3.74 -4.43
CA PHE A 192 5.10 3.22 -5.17
C PHE A 192 5.77 4.39 -5.89
N ILE A 193 7.05 4.62 -5.62
CA ILE A 193 7.83 5.66 -6.28
C ILE A 193 9.05 5.01 -6.91
N GLY A 194 9.40 5.39 -8.14
CA GLY A 194 10.64 4.97 -8.73
C GLY A 194 11.23 5.96 -9.71
N GLY A 195 12.55 6.03 -9.74
CA GLY A 195 13.31 6.99 -10.52
C GLY A 195 14.79 6.61 -10.61
N ASN A 196 15.54 7.35 -11.43
CA ASN A 196 17.00 7.21 -11.53
C ASN A 196 17.72 8.03 -10.45
N TYR A 197 19.03 7.80 -10.28
CA TYR A 197 19.84 8.46 -9.25
C TYR A 197 19.80 9.99 -9.31
N LEU A 198 19.82 10.60 -10.50
CA LEU A 198 19.79 12.06 -10.64
C LEU A 198 18.48 12.65 -10.12
N ASN A 199 17.36 11.99 -10.42
CA ASN A 199 16.04 12.42 -9.98
C ASN A 199 15.91 12.29 -8.46
N TRP A 200 16.41 11.18 -7.91
CA TRP A 200 16.52 10.99 -6.47
C TRP A 200 17.43 12.01 -5.78
N LYS A 201 18.57 12.36 -6.38
CA LYS A 201 19.50 13.37 -5.85
C LYS A 201 18.85 14.75 -5.79
N ASN A 202 18.10 15.12 -6.84
CA ASN A 202 17.36 16.37 -6.90
C ASN A 202 16.23 16.40 -5.86
N MET A 203 15.44 15.33 -5.73
CA MET A 203 14.44 15.19 -4.65
C MET A 203 15.06 15.30 -3.27
N ASN A 204 16.19 14.64 -3.01
CA ASN A 204 16.88 14.69 -1.72
C ASN A 204 17.30 16.12 -1.35
N SER A 205 17.55 16.99 -2.33
CA SER A 205 17.83 18.41 -2.06
C SER A 205 16.57 19.20 -1.66
N LEU A 206 15.42 18.93 -2.31
CA LEU A 206 14.13 19.54 -1.99
C LEU A 206 13.62 19.07 -0.62
N LEU A 207 13.71 17.77 -0.35
CA LEU A 207 13.34 17.15 0.92
C LEU A 207 14.19 17.62 2.11
N LYS A 208 15.46 17.95 1.90
CA LYS A 208 16.30 18.54 2.96
C LYS A 208 15.86 19.95 3.34
N ALA A 209 15.23 20.67 2.42
CA ALA A 209 14.77 22.03 2.65
C ALA A 209 13.43 22.08 3.37
N SER A 210 12.58 21.05 3.25
CA SER A 210 11.21 21.10 3.77
C SER A 210 11.07 20.84 5.28
N ALA A 211 12.13 20.50 6.02
CA ALA A 211 12.07 20.07 7.44
C ALA A 211 11.14 18.87 7.70
N ILE A 212 10.51 18.37 6.65
CA ILE A 212 9.58 17.27 6.65
C ILE A 212 10.39 15.97 6.56
N THR A 213 10.15 15.13 7.55
CA THR A 213 11.01 14.05 8.03
C THR A 213 11.37 12.97 7.00
N TRP A 214 12.63 12.93 6.55
CA TRP A 214 13.18 11.77 5.82
C TRP A 214 14.58 11.35 6.31
N THR A 215 14.69 10.09 6.74
CA THR A 215 15.98 9.38 6.94
C THR A 215 16.12 8.16 6.01
N TRP A 216 15.19 7.92 5.08
CA TRP A 216 15.07 6.62 4.40
C TRP A 216 15.46 6.62 2.93
N VAL A 217 15.22 7.73 2.23
CA VAL A 217 15.62 7.88 0.82
C VAL A 217 17.14 8.10 0.71
N ARG A 218 17.84 8.44 1.80
CA ARG A 218 19.21 8.97 1.70
C ARG A 218 20.26 7.94 1.27
N ASP A 219 20.06 6.65 1.58
CA ASP A 219 21.14 5.65 1.52
C ASP A 219 20.85 4.46 0.58
N ILE A 220 19.81 4.54 -0.27
CA ILE A 220 19.42 3.46 -1.22
C ILE A 220 20.25 3.49 -2.51
N PHE A 221 21.06 4.54 -2.71
CA PHE A 221 21.66 4.83 -4.01
C PHE A 221 23.11 4.38 -4.09
N VAL A 222 23.35 3.38 -4.93
CA VAL A 222 24.66 3.13 -5.54
C VAL A 222 24.79 4.13 -6.68
N GLU A 223 25.96 4.77 -6.84
CA GLU A 223 26.27 5.81 -7.85
C GLU A 223 26.11 5.36 -9.33
N ASN A 224 25.53 4.19 -9.58
CA ASN A 224 25.48 3.53 -10.89
C ASN A 224 24.35 4.03 -11.82
N ASN A 225 23.67 5.14 -11.49
CA ASN A 225 22.51 5.66 -12.24
C ASN A 225 21.36 4.64 -12.42
N GLU A 226 21.31 3.58 -11.61
CA GLU A 226 20.28 2.56 -11.74
C GLU A 226 18.91 3.06 -11.27
N TRP A 227 17.89 2.75 -12.05
CA TRP A 227 16.50 2.97 -11.65
C TRP A 227 16.18 2.17 -10.38
N THR A 228 15.63 2.85 -9.38
CA THR A 228 15.39 2.30 -8.04
C THR A 228 13.94 2.55 -7.62
N PRO A 229 13.16 1.48 -7.37
CA PRO A 229 11.84 1.59 -6.75
C PRO A 229 11.95 1.69 -5.23
N ILE A 230 11.01 2.41 -4.62
CA ILE A 230 10.79 2.48 -3.17
C ILE A 230 9.29 2.48 -2.87
N ILE A 231 8.95 2.03 -1.66
CA ILE A 231 7.63 2.30 -1.08
C ILE A 231 7.74 3.50 -0.15
N PHE A 232 6.87 4.48 -0.36
CA PHE A 232 6.77 5.71 0.41
C PHE A 232 5.52 5.69 1.28
N ILE A 233 5.64 6.14 2.53
CA ILE A 233 4.54 6.29 3.47
C ILE A 233 4.58 7.70 4.03
N GLY A 234 3.53 8.49 3.80
CA GLY A 234 3.48 9.89 4.21
C GLY A 234 2.14 10.56 3.96
N THR A 235 2.06 11.87 4.17
CA THR A 235 0.86 12.69 3.93
C THR A 235 0.67 12.99 2.44
N LYS A 236 -0.48 13.58 2.08
CA LYS A 236 -0.75 13.95 0.69
C LYS A 236 0.21 15.05 0.22
N GLU A 237 0.45 16.04 1.06
CA GLU A 237 1.32 17.18 0.82
C GLU A 237 2.76 16.72 0.58
N GLU A 238 3.26 15.82 1.44
CA GLU A 238 4.57 15.19 1.28
C GLU A 238 4.71 14.49 -0.08
N VAL A 239 3.66 13.82 -0.55
CA VAL A 239 3.70 13.11 -1.82
C VAL A 239 3.55 14.06 -3.02
N MET A 240 2.69 15.08 -2.94
CA MET A 240 2.57 16.08 -4.00
C MET A 240 3.91 16.81 -4.21
N GLU A 241 4.62 17.16 -3.13
CA GLU A 241 5.98 17.73 -3.24
C GLU A 241 6.97 16.79 -3.94
N LEU A 242 6.78 15.48 -3.85
CA LEU A 242 7.68 14.48 -4.44
C LEU A 242 7.33 14.10 -5.87
N CYS A 243 6.06 14.09 -6.20
CA CYS A 243 5.55 13.54 -7.44
C CYS A 243 5.14 14.60 -8.47
N GLY A 244 5.15 15.89 -8.09
CA GLY A 244 4.86 17.02 -8.99
C GLY A 244 3.38 17.35 -9.03
#